data_AF-A0A8H5DPJ8-F1
#
_entry.id   AF-A0A8H5DPJ8-F1
#
_cell.length_a   1.000
_cell.length_b   1.000
_cell.length_c   1.000
_cell.angle_alpha   90.00
_cell.angle_beta   90.00
_cell.angle_gamma   90.00
#
_symmetry.space_group_name_H-M   'P 1'
#
loop_
_entity.id
_entity.type
_entity.pdbx_description
1 polymer ?
#
loop_
_entity_poly.entity_id
_entity_poly.type
_entity_poly.pdbx_seq_one_letter_code
_entity_poly.pdbx_strand_id
1 'polypeptide(L)'
;MPSLHAQGLVPFFKENPLLQVERRVSLFGCIDNFAGPHTDWKTRAKTNPFYGPSFLSKLQSWLIDALAMRDLDVPAGSFIFTLEGGTHGEFCTDVFQRCVLMGIAEGEAFNKCCELGLFTSIDSISGNPDDIPLDPRFKEAIEHLVNQTSILRSDFSPGVPVDPDTLVEESKGYDDVEDLVERWECGARYLSCKMPPDLFYDVMLPAKCDLQTREQYIESQGGRVKEQDS
;
A
#
# COMPACT_ATOMS: atom_id res chain seq x y z
N MET A 1 -7.73 9.88 -16.31
CA MET A 1 -7.65 11.32 -16.68
C MET A 1 -6.19 11.74 -16.68
N PRO A 2 -5.68 12.45 -17.72
CA PRO A 2 -4.28 12.87 -17.81
C PRO A 2 -3.86 13.91 -16.75
N SER A 3 -4.84 14.61 -16.15
CA SER A 3 -4.64 15.65 -15.12
C SER A 3 -4.29 15.12 -13.71
N LEU A 4 -4.12 13.80 -13.56
CA LEU A 4 -3.73 13.18 -12.29
C LEU A 4 -2.24 12.86 -12.20
N HIS A 5 -1.47 13.05 -13.28
CA HIS A 5 -0.04 12.76 -13.34
C HIS A 5 0.79 13.98 -12.95
N ALA A 6 1.79 13.80 -12.08
CA ALA A 6 2.67 14.88 -11.62
C ALA A 6 3.39 15.57 -12.80
N GLN A 7 3.65 14.82 -13.88
CA GLN A 7 4.29 15.32 -15.11
C GLN A 7 3.51 16.46 -15.79
N GLY A 8 2.19 16.54 -15.57
CA GLY A 8 1.38 17.67 -16.04
C GLY A 8 1.76 19.02 -15.43
N LEU A 9 2.53 19.01 -14.32
CA LEU A 9 2.99 20.22 -13.64
C LEU A 9 4.27 20.81 -14.24
N VAL A 10 4.98 20.09 -15.11
CA VAL A 10 6.28 20.51 -15.67
C VAL A 10 6.25 21.91 -16.31
N PRO A 11 5.25 22.29 -17.13
CA PRO A 11 5.21 23.64 -17.70
C PRO A 11 5.20 24.73 -16.64
N PHE A 12 4.49 24.52 -15.51
CA PHE A 12 4.39 25.50 -14.44
C PHE A 12 5.70 25.69 -13.68
N PHE A 13 6.48 24.63 -13.50
CA PHE A 13 7.83 24.73 -12.91
C PHE A 13 8.81 25.48 -13.82
N LYS A 14 8.63 25.39 -15.14
CA LYS A 14 9.44 26.13 -16.11
C LYS A 14 9.06 27.61 -16.16
N GLU A 15 7.78 27.93 -16.07
CA GLU A 15 7.28 29.31 -16.03
C GLU A 15 7.60 30.00 -14.71
N ASN A 16 7.58 29.27 -13.59
CA ASN A 16 7.90 29.78 -12.27
C ASN A 16 8.88 28.84 -11.54
N PRO A 17 10.20 29.07 -11.67
CA PRO A 17 11.22 28.23 -11.01
C PRO A 17 11.18 28.27 -9.47
N LEU A 18 10.47 29.22 -8.87
CA LEU A 18 10.28 29.30 -7.42
C LEU A 18 9.04 28.54 -6.94
N LEU A 19 8.22 27.99 -7.86
CA LEU A 19 7.07 27.17 -7.51
C LEU A 19 7.53 25.88 -6.84
N GLN A 20 6.99 25.63 -5.65
CA GLN A 20 7.17 24.41 -4.90
C GLN A 20 5.80 23.76 -4.70
N VAL A 21 5.66 22.50 -5.13
CA VAL A 21 4.45 21.71 -4.98
C VAL A 21 4.77 20.48 -4.15
N GLU A 22 4.03 20.33 -3.06
CA GLU A 22 3.99 19.09 -2.29
C GLU A 22 2.71 18.33 -2.64
N ARG A 23 2.86 17.13 -3.18
CA ARG A 23 1.76 16.21 -3.43
C ARG A 23 1.66 15.22 -2.28
N ARG A 24 0.61 15.34 -1.47
CA ARG A 24 0.30 14.39 -0.41
C ARG A 24 -0.70 13.34 -0.89
N VAL A 25 -0.39 12.07 -0.67
CA VAL A 25 -1.26 10.94 -1.00
C VAL A 25 -1.43 10.08 0.23
N SER A 26 -2.67 9.93 0.69
CA SER A 26 -2.98 9.02 1.80
C SER A 26 -2.71 7.57 1.41
N LEU A 27 -1.99 6.82 2.25
CA LEU A 27 -1.82 5.38 2.11
C LEU A 27 -3.19 4.67 2.05
N PHE A 28 -4.15 5.11 2.86
CA PHE A 28 -5.49 4.55 2.90
C PHE A 28 -6.29 4.85 1.63
N GLY A 29 -5.99 5.95 0.95
CA GLY A 29 -6.53 6.26 -0.38
C GLY A 29 -6.08 5.27 -1.46
N CYS A 30 -5.01 4.51 -1.22
CA CYS A 30 -4.54 3.45 -2.12
C CYS A 30 -5.33 2.15 -1.97
N ILE A 31 -6.09 1.98 -0.89
CA ILE A 31 -6.76 0.73 -0.56
C ILE A 31 -8.09 0.61 -1.32
N ASP A 32 -8.28 -0.50 -2.03
CA ASP A 32 -9.52 -0.78 -2.75
C ASP A 32 -10.65 -1.27 -1.83
N ASN A 33 -11.89 -1.11 -2.30
CA ASN A 33 -13.11 -1.16 -1.49
C ASN A 33 -13.29 -2.47 -0.69
N PHE A 34 -13.54 -2.34 0.62
CA PHE A 34 -14.14 -3.41 1.44
C PHE A 34 -15.67 -3.44 1.37
N ALA A 35 -16.29 -2.39 0.84
CA ALA A 35 -17.74 -2.29 0.65
C ALA A 35 -18.15 -3.07 -0.61
N GLY A 36 -18.00 -4.40 -0.56
CA GLY A 36 -18.71 -5.29 -1.48
C GLY A 36 -20.23 -5.20 -1.28
N PRO A 37 -21.03 -6.01 -2.00
CA PRO A 37 -22.49 -5.99 -1.88
C PRO A 37 -23.00 -6.38 -0.47
N HIS A 38 -22.13 -6.91 0.39
CA HIS A 38 -22.44 -7.25 1.77
C HIS A 38 -22.65 -6.00 2.63
N THR A 39 -23.70 -6.00 3.46
CA THR A 39 -24.05 -4.89 4.32
C THR A 39 -23.33 -4.88 5.67
N ASP A 40 -22.43 -5.82 5.92
CA ASP A 40 -21.77 -6.00 7.22
C ASP A 40 -20.94 -4.77 7.61
N TRP A 41 -20.38 -4.05 6.63
CA TRP A 41 -19.71 -2.77 6.83
C TRP A 41 -20.63 -1.70 7.43
N LYS A 42 -21.96 -1.81 7.33
CA LYS A 42 -22.89 -0.84 7.94
C LYS A 42 -22.95 -0.94 9.46
N THR A 43 -22.37 -1.98 10.05
CA THR A 43 -22.33 -2.17 11.50
C THR A 43 -20.88 -2.12 12.00
N ARG A 44 -20.55 -1.28 12.99
CA ARG A 44 -19.21 -1.21 13.63
C ARG A 44 -18.77 -2.51 14.32
N ALA A 45 -19.57 -3.59 14.22
CA ALA A 45 -19.35 -4.86 14.89
C ALA A 45 -18.21 -5.69 14.29
N LYS A 46 -17.84 -5.47 13.01
CA LYS A 46 -16.78 -6.24 12.34
C LYS A 46 -15.95 -5.36 11.40
N THR A 47 -14.66 -5.24 11.69
CA THR A 47 -13.66 -4.80 10.71
C THR A 47 -13.24 -6.00 9.87
N ASN A 48 -13.48 -5.97 8.56
CA ASN A 48 -12.90 -6.99 7.68
C ASN A 48 -11.38 -6.83 7.69
N PRO A 49 -10.62 -7.95 7.71
CA PRO A 49 -9.17 -7.88 7.61
C PRO A 49 -8.78 -7.21 6.29
N PHE A 50 -7.80 -6.32 6.37
CA PHE A 50 -7.23 -5.68 5.20
C PHE A 50 -6.49 -6.71 4.35
N TYR A 51 -6.71 -6.76 3.03
CA TYR A 51 -5.90 -7.61 2.16
C TYR A 51 -4.81 -6.78 1.47
N GLY A 52 -3.56 -6.96 1.92
CA GLY A 52 -2.39 -6.20 1.48
C GLY A 52 -2.15 -6.14 -0.04
N PRO A 53 -2.39 -7.19 -0.84
CA PRO A 53 -2.19 -7.08 -2.28
C PRO A 53 -3.08 -6.03 -2.95
N SER A 54 -4.33 -5.86 -2.48
CA SER A 54 -5.32 -5.01 -3.17
C SER A 54 -4.94 -3.52 -3.31
N PHE A 55 -4.05 -2.98 -2.47
CA PHE A 55 -3.63 -1.57 -2.55
C PHE A 55 -2.31 -1.36 -3.32
N LEU A 56 -1.54 -2.43 -3.55
CA LEU A 56 -0.19 -2.34 -4.12
C LEU A 56 -0.21 -1.74 -5.53
N SER A 57 -1.16 -2.13 -6.37
CA SER A 57 -1.30 -1.60 -7.73
C SER A 57 -1.49 -0.07 -7.75
N LYS A 58 -2.31 0.45 -6.84
CA LYS A 58 -2.58 1.88 -6.73
C LYS A 58 -1.42 2.64 -6.08
N LEU A 59 -0.81 2.07 -5.04
CA LEU A 59 0.42 2.63 -4.45
C LEU A 59 1.54 2.69 -5.48
N GLN A 60 1.75 1.62 -6.23
CA GLN A 60 2.73 1.54 -7.32
C GLN A 60 2.51 2.63 -8.35
N SER A 61 1.26 2.82 -8.79
CA SER A 61 0.93 3.87 -9.75
C SER A 61 1.32 5.27 -9.24
N TRP A 62 1.08 5.55 -7.95
CA TRP A 62 1.45 6.83 -7.35
C TRP A 62 2.97 7.04 -7.24
N LEU A 63 3.68 6.02 -6.74
CA LEU A 63 5.12 6.12 -6.53
C LEU A 63 5.89 6.20 -7.85
N ILE A 64 5.49 5.43 -8.87
CA ILE A 64 6.12 5.48 -10.20
C ILE A 64 5.86 6.82 -10.87
N ASP A 65 4.62 7.34 -10.80
CA ASP A 65 4.28 8.66 -11.35
C ASP A 65 5.12 9.78 -10.71
N ALA A 66 5.26 9.73 -9.39
CA ALA A 66 6.08 10.68 -8.65
C ALA A 66 7.57 10.52 -8.99
N LEU A 67 8.11 9.29 -9.01
CA LEU A 67 9.50 9.02 -9.33
C LEU A 67 9.88 9.53 -10.72
N ALA A 68 8.97 9.43 -11.70
CA ALA A 68 9.18 9.92 -13.06
C ALA A 68 9.41 11.45 -13.15
N MET A 69 9.08 12.23 -12.10
CA MET A 69 9.41 13.66 -12.05
C MET A 69 10.91 13.92 -11.91
N ARG A 70 11.67 12.96 -11.36
CA ARG A 70 13.13 13.07 -11.20
C ARG A 70 13.85 13.26 -12.52
N ASP A 71 13.36 12.60 -13.56
CA ASP A 71 14.02 12.54 -14.87
C ASP A 71 13.58 13.69 -15.80
N LEU A 72 12.77 14.62 -15.27
CA LEU A 72 12.29 15.79 -15.99
C LEU A 72 13.13 17.02 -15.66
N ASP A 73 13.19 17.94 -16.62
CA ASP A 73 13.86 19.23 -16.48
C ASP A 73 13.03 20.18 -15.60
N VAL A 74 12.99 19.89 -14.30
CA VAL A 74 12.35 20.68 -13.25
C VAL A 74 13.39 21.11 -12.21
N PRO A 75 13.30 22.32 -11.64
CA PRO A 75 14.25 22.75 -10.63
C PRO A 75 14.23 21.82 -9.40
N ALA A 76 15.41 21.60 -8.81
CA ALA A 76 15.53 20.77 -7.62
C ALA A 76 14.68 21.33 -6.47
N GLY A 77 13.88 20.47 -5.85
CA GLY A 77 12.99 20.86 -4.75
C GLY A 77 11.65 21.48 -5.19
N SER A 78 11.40 21.66 -6.49
CA SER A 78 10.10 22.16 -6.99
C SER A 78 8.96 21.17 -6.79
N PHE A 79 9.24 19.87 -6.73
CA PHE A 79 8.24 18.85 -6.50
C PHE A 79 8.66 17.89 -5.39
N ILE A 80 7.75 17.64 -4.45
CA ILE A 80 7.89 16.65 -3.39
C ILE A 80 6.63 15.78 -3.40
N PHE A 81 6.81 14.48 -3.27
CA PHE A 81 5.71 13.55 -3.04
C PHE A 81 5.79 13.05 -1.60
N THR A 82 4.69 13.13 -0.86
CA THR A 82 4.59 12.63 0.52
C THR A 82 3.51 11.57 0.60
N LEU A 83 3.89 10.35 0.93
CA LEU A 83 2.97 9.29 1.32
C LEU A 83 2.52 9.53 2.77
N GLU A 84 1.23 9.75 2.95
CA GLU A 84 0.65 10.24 4.20
C GLU A 84 -0.10 9.14 4.95
N GLY A 85 0.26 8.95 6.22
CA GLY A 85 -0.43 8.12 7.19
C GLY A 85 -1.23 8.93 8.22
N GLY A 86 -0.89 10.21 8.41
CA GLY A 86 -1.59 11.11 9.33
C GLY A 86 -1.60 10.57 10.76
N THR A 87 -2.76 10.59 11.42
CA THR A 87 -2.93 10.10 12.80
C THR A 87 -2.71 8.60 12.96
N HIS A 88 -2.58 7.84 11.87
CA HIS A 88 -2.44 6.40 11.86
C HIS A 88 -1.03 5.95 11.43
N GLY A 89 -0.02 6.81 11.61
CA GLY A 89 1.35 6.55 11.16
C GLY A 89 1.98 5.24 11.67
N GLU A 90 1.69 4.82 12.90
CA GLU A 90 2.13 3.52 13.42
C GLU A 90 1.53 2.35 12.64
N PHE A 91 0.21 2.41 12.37
CA PHE A 91 -0.46 1.40 11.55
C PHE A 91 0.04 1.42 10.10
N CYS A 92 0.32 2.61 9.53
CA CYS A 92 0.94 2.72 8.22
C CYS A 92 2.32 2.07 8.18
N THR A 93 3.13 2.25 9.23
CA THR A 93 4.44 1.60 9.38
C THR A 93 4.29 0.08 9.34
N ASP A 94 3.34 -0.47 10.10
CA ASP A 94 3.06 -1.92 10.11
C ASP A 94 2.58 -2.44 8.75
N VAL A 95 1.65 -1.71 8.11
CA VAL A 95 1.16 -2.06 6.76
C VAL A 95 2.29 -2.03 5.75
N PHE A 96 3.16 -1.03 5.79
CA PHE A 96 4.25 -0.89 4.84
C PHE A 96 5.31 -1.99 5.05
N GLN A 97 5.70 -2.26 6.30
CA GLN A 97 6.62 -3.35 6.63
C GLN A 97 6.08 -4.71 6.18
N ARG A 98 4.82 -5.01 6.51
CA ARG A 98 4.23 -6.34 6.25
C ARG A 98 3.79 -6.51 4.81
N CYS A 99 3.21 -5.51 4.18
CA CYS A 99 2.59 -5.68 2.86
C CYS A 99 3.49 -5.25 1.71
N VAL A 100 4.39 -4.28 1.92
CA VAL A 100 5.25 -3.76 0.85
C VAL A 100 6.64 -4.40 0.94
N LEU A 101 7.34 -4.22 2.07
CA LEU A 101 8.73 -4.67 2.20
C LEU A 101 8.84 -6.20 2.25
N MET A 102 8.00 -6.87 3.03
CA MET A 102 7.95 -8.33 3.03
C MET A 102 7.50 -8.87 1.68
N GLY A 103 6.48 -8.27 1.03
CA GLY A 103 6.01 -8.73 -0.28
C GLY A 103 7.09 -8.65 -1.37
N ILE A 104 7.89 -7.57 -1.39
CA ILE A 104 9.05 -7.46 -2.28
C ILE A 104 10.08 -8.55 -1.98
N ALA A 105 10.43 -8.74 -0.71
CA ALA A 105 11.43 -9.72 -0.30
C ALA A 105 10.98 -11.16 -0.59
N GLU A 106 9.71 -11.50 -0.35
CA GLU A 106 9.12 -12.79 -0.67
C GLU A 106 9.12 -13.06 -2.17
N GLY A 107 8.78 -12.08 -3.01
CA GLY A 107 8.85 -12.22 -4.47
C GLY A 107 10.28 -12.51 -4.95
N GLU A 108 11.28 -11.84 -4.39
CA GLU A 108 12.69 -12.08 -4.71
C GLU A 108 13.19 -13.44 -4.21
N ALA A 109 12.85 -13.79 -2.98
CA ALA A 109 13.21 -15.06 -2.37
C ALA A 109 12.55 -16.23 -3.10
N PHE A 110 11.29 -16.12 -3.49
CA PHE A 110 10.58 -17.13 -4.27
C PHE A 110 11.28 -17.41 -5.59
N ASN A 111 11.64 -16.35 -6.33
CA ASN A 111 12.38 -16.48 -7.59
C ASN A 111 13.75 -17.18 -7.38
N LYS A 112 14.49 -16.82 -6.32
CA LYS A 112 15.75 -17.50 -5.97
C LYS A 112 15.54 -18.98 -5.61
N CYS A 113 14.49 -19.31 -4.86
CA CYS A 113 14.14 -20.69 -4.52
C CYS A 113 13.82 -21.53 -5.77
N CYS A 114 13.11 -20.95 -6.74
CA CYS A 114 12.87 -21.57 -8.05
C CYS A 114 14.19 -21.83 -8.81
N GLU A 115 15.09 -20.87 -8.87
CA GLU A 115 16.40 -21.00 -9.52
C GLU A 115 17.28 -22.08 -8.86
N LEU A 116 17.21 -22.20 -7.54
CA LEU A 116 17.89 -23.24 -6.76
C LEU A 116 17.24 -24.62 -6.89
N GLY A 117 16.09 -24.71 -7.55
CA GLY A 117 15.38 -25.98 -7.73
C GLY A 117 14.75 -26.52 -6.44
N LEU A 118 14.51 -25.67 -5.44
CA LEU A 118 13.91 -26.09 -4.17
C LEU A 118 12.48 -26.64 -4.33
N PHE A 119 11.80 -26.29 -5.44
CA PHE A 119 10.45 -26.74 -5.76
C PHE A 119 10.39 -27.84 -6.82
N THR A 120 11.52 -28.48 -7.17
CA THR A 120 11.61 -29.44 -8.29
C THR A 120 10.70 -30.67 -8.18
N SER A 121 10.17 -30.98 -7.00
CA SER A 121 9.18 -32.04 -6.77
C SER A 121 7.72 -31.58 -6.83
N ILE A 122 7.46 -30.29 -7.09
CA ILE A 122 6.14 -29.68 -7.08
C ILE A 122 5.80 -29.24 -8.51
N ASP A 123 4.99 -30.03 -9.21
CA ASP A 123 4.59 -29.77 -10.62
C ASP A 123 3.75 -28.49 -10.79
N SER A 124 3.22 -27.92 -9.70
CA SER A 124 2.54 -26.63 -9.71
C SER A 124 2.48 -26.02 -8.30
N ILE A 125 3.50 -25.25 -7.90
CA ILE A 125 3.16 -24.09 -7.07
C ILE A 125 2.47 -23.15 -8.05
N SER A 126 1.14 -23.21 -8.11
CA SER A 126 0.42 -22.19 -8.86
C SER A 126 0.77 -20.87 -8.18
N GLY A 127 1.55 -20.03 -8.87
CA GLY A 127 1.75 -18.64 -8.48
C GLY A 127 0.39 -18.09 -8.08
N ASN A 128 0.36 -17.38 -6.95
CA ASN A 128 -0.89 -16.98 -6.34
C ASN A 128 -1.69 -16.21 -7.41
N PRO A 129 -2.97 -16.51 -7.67
CA PRO A 129 -3.76 -15.73 -8.63
C PRO A 129 -3.82 -14.23 -8.30
N ASP A 130 -3.39 -13.86 -7.09
CA ASP A 130 -3.23 -12.49 -6.59
C ASP A 130 -1.79 -11.93 -6.70
N ASP A 131 -0.87 -12.59 -7.41
CA ASP A 131 0.46 -12.04 -7.71
C ASP A 131 0.31 -10.83 -8.62
N ILE A 132 0.16 -9.65 -8.01
CA ILE A 132 0.24 -8.38 -8.72
C ILE A 132 1.70 -8.24 -9.15
N PRO A 133 2.01 -8.27 -10.46
CA PRO A 133 3.37 -8.11 -10.92
C PRO A 133 3.87 -6.73 -10.47
N LEU A 134 4.87 -6.72 -9.59
CA LEU A 134 5.52 -5.50 -9.14
C LEU A 134 6.43 -5.00 -10.27
N ASP A 135 6.19 -3.77 -10.70
CA ASP A 135 7.04 -3.11 -11.70
C ASP A 135 8.42 -2.84 -11.07
N PRO A 136 9.55 -3.07 -11.77
CA PRO A 136 10.88 -2.81 -11.21
C PRO A 136 11.06 -1.38 -10.68
N ARG A 137 10.38 -0.40 -11.28
CA ARG A 137 10.40 1.01 -10.84
C ARG A 137 9.69 1.21 -9.51
N PHE A 138 8.79 0.31 -9.13
CA PHE A 138 8.18 0.31 -7.80
C PHE A 138 9.23 0.03 -6.74
N LYS A 139 10.05 -1.02 -6.91
CA LYS A 139 11.13 -1.36 -5.98
C LYS A 139 12.10 -0.18 -5.83
N GLU A 140 12.52 0.44 -6.93
CA GLU A 140 13.35 1.65 -6.93
C GLU A 140 12.68 2.79 -6.13
N ALA A 141 11.38 3.02 -6.31
CA ALA A 141 10.66 4.04 -5.57
C ALA A 141 10.60 3.74 -4.06
N ILE A 142 10.43 2.47 -3.67
CA ILE A 142 10.46 2.03 -2.27
C ILE A 142 11.84 2.25 -1.66
N GLU A 143 12.92 1.88 -2.35
CA GLU A 143 14.30 2.11 -1.90
C GLU A 143 14.55 3.60 -1.66
N HIS A 144 14.07 4.46 -2.54
CA HIS A 144 14.18 5.90 -2.37
C HIS A 144 13.41 6.43 -1.16
N LEU A 145 12.21 5.89 -0.92
CA LEU A 145 11.34 6.30 0.18
C LEU A 145 11.91 5.83 1.53
N VAL A 146 12.42 4.60 1.62
CA VAL A 146 13.11 4.04 2.80
C VAL A 146 14.39 4.81 3.11
N ASN A 147 15.24 5.05 2.10
CA ASN A 147 16.53 5.70 2.29
C ASN A 147 16.45 7.23 2.36
N GLN A 148 15.26 7.81 2.09
CA GLN A 148 15.05 9.26 2.02
C GLN A 148 15.98 9.97 1.03
N THR A 149 16.24 9.35 -0.12
CA THR A 149 17.25 9.79 -1.10
C THR A 149 16.68 10.54 -2.29
N SER A 150 15.37 10.80 -2.34
CA SER A 150 14.73 11.45 -3.49
C SER A 150 13.62 12.43 -3.10
N ILE A 151 12.83 12.82 -4.10
CA ILE A 151 11.59 13.60 -3.96
C ILE A 151 10.47 12.83 -3.23
N LEU A 152 10.60 11.51 -3.07
CA LEU A 152 9.65 10.66 -2.36
C LEU A 152 9.90 10.72 -0.86
N ARG A 153 8.85 10.99 -0.10
CA ARG A 153 8.85 11.10 1.36
C ARG A 153 7.66 10.34 1.94
N SER A 154 7.73 10.07 3.24
CA SER A 154 6.60 9.63 4.05
C SER A 154 6.57 10.42 5.36
N ASP A 155 5.37 10.59 5.93
CA ASP A 155 5.19 11.16 7.27
C ASP A 155 5.19 10.07 8.38
N PHE A 156 5.26 8.80 7.98
CA PHE A 156 5.45 7.64 8.85
C PHE A 156 6.76 6.92 8.51
N SER A 157 7.17 5.97 9.36
CA SER A 157 8.37 5.17 9.11
C SER A 157 8.09 4.11 8.03
N PRO A 158 8.83 4.09 6.91
CA PRO A 158 8.67 3.05 5.89
C PRO A 158 9.06 1.64 6.36
N GLY A 159 9.63 1.51 7.56
CA GLY A 159 10.14 0.22 8.05
C GLY A 159 11.55 -0.08 7.56
N VAL A 160 11.95 -1.34 7.71
CA VAL A 160 13.29 -1.85 7.41
C VAL A 160 13.20 -2.90 6.30
N PRO A 161 14.00 -2.77 5.22
CA PRO A 161 14.06 -3.78 4.16
C PRO A 161 14.31 -5.17 4.73
N VAL A 162 13.55 -6.15 4.24
CA VAL A 162 13.72 -7.56 4.61
C VAL A 162 14.72 -8.17 3.63
N ASP A 163 15.70 -8.90 4.15
CA ASP A 163 16.69 -9.59 3.34
C ASP A 163 16.07 -10.84 2.68
N PRO A 164 16.00 -10.91 1.34
CA PRO A 164 15.48 -12.09 0.66
C PRO A 164 16.30 -13.36 0.92
N ASP A 165 17.61 -13.24 1.17
CA ASP A 165 18.46 -14.42 1.40
C ASP A 165 18.12 -15.11 2.72
N THR A 166 17.73 -14.35 3.75
CA THR A 166 17.19 -14.91 5.00
C THR A 166 15.97 -15.80 4.72
N LEU A 167 15.03 -15.36 3.87
CA LEU A 167 13.83 -16.15 3.51
C LEU A 167 14.16 -17.40 2.69
N VAL A 168 15.20 -17.33 1.86
CA VAL A 168 15.71 -18.48 1.11
C VAL A 168 16.35 -19.50 2.06
N GLU A 169 17.14 -19.06 3.04
CA GLU A 169 17.72 -19.97 4.04
C GLU A 169 16.65 -20.60 4.93
N GLU A 170 15.63 -19.85 5.34
CA GLU A 170 14.45 -20.40 6.02
C GLU A 170 13.79 -21.50 5.17
N SER A 171 13.65 -21.27 3.86
CA SER A 171 13.05 -22.23 2.92
C SER A 171 13.86 -23.53 2.77
N LYS A 172 15.18 -23.46 2.88
CA LYS A 172 16.06 -24.65 2.85
C LYS A 172 15.94 -25.51 4.11
N GLY A 173 15.45 -24.93 5.22
CA GLY A 173 15.28 -25.61 6.49
C GLY A 173 14.02 -26.47 6.60
N TYR A 174 13.14 -26.44 5.59
CA TYR A 174 11.95 -27.28 5.55
C TYR A 174 12.29 -28.69 5.06
N ASP A 175 12.06 -29.69 5.91
CA ASP A 175 12.24 -31.10 5.58
C ASP A 175 11.02 -31.70 4.85
N ASP A 176 9.84 -31.09 4.99
CA ASP A 176 8.59 -31.51 4.36
C ASP A 176 8.21 -30.57 3.20
N VAL A 177 7.86 -31.17 2.06
CA VAL A 177 7.36 -30.47 0.87
C VAL A 177 6.01 -29.81 1.15
N GLU A 178 5.16 -30.41 2.01
CA GLU A 178 3.85 -29.84 2.37
C GLU A 178 4.01 -28.54 3.19
N ASP A 179 4.94 -28.52 4.15
CA ASP A 179 5.24 -27.31 4.94
C ASP A 179 5.84 -26.19 4.06
N LEU A 180 6.71 -26.57 3.10
CA LEU A 180 7.28 -25.64 2.14
C LEU A 180 6.19 -25.05 1.22
N VAL A 181 5.27 -25.89 0.74
CA VAL A 181 4.13 -25.44 -0.07
C VAL A 181 3.22 -24.54 0.75
N GLU A 182 2.89 -24.88 2.00
CA GLU A 182 2.04 -24.06 2.87
C GLU A 182 2.65 -22.67 3.11
N ARG A 183 3.97 -22.59 3.35
CA ARG A 183 4.69 -21.32 3.54
C ARG A 183 4.56 -20.38 2.34
N TRP A 184 4.62 -20.93 1.12
CA TRP A 184 4.66 -20.15 -0.12
C TRP A 184 3.28 -19.95 -0.76
N GLU A 185 2.36 -20.91 -0.66
CA GLU A 185 0.97 -20.77 -1.13
C GLU A 185 0.12 -19.88 -0.21
N CYS A 186 0.33 -19.95 1.12
CA CYS A 186 -0.43 -19.14 2.08
C CYS A 186 0.23 -17.78 2.42
N GLY A 187 1.37 -17.43 1.84
CA GLY A 187 2.10 -16.18 2.13
C GLY A 187 1.23 -14.92 1.99
N ALA A 188 0.41 -14.84 0.93
CA ALA A 188 -0.51 -13.72 0.71
C ALA A 188 -1.59 -13.58 1.80
N ARG A 189 -1.95 -14.67 2.49
CA ARG A 189 -2.94 -14.68 3.58
C ARG A 189 -2.45 -13.92 4.83
N TYR A 190 -1.13 -13.85 5.03
CA TYR A 190 -0.48 -13.16 6.15
C TYR A 190 -0.22 -11.67 5.90
N LEU A 191 -0.44 -11.19 4.67
CA LEU A 191 -0.50 -9.76 4.35
C LEU A 191 -1.81 -9.11 4.85
N SER A 192 -2.43 -9.70 5.86
CA SER A 192 -3.64 -9.19 6.47
C SER A 192 -3.35 -8.39 7.74
N CYS A 193 -3.69 -7.11 7.70
CA CYS A 193 -3.61 -6.24 8.85
C CYS A 193 -5.02 -6.06 9.45
N LYS A 194 -5.14 -6.18 10.77
CA LYS A 194 -6.40 -5.85 11.44
C LYS A 194 -6.58 -4.34 11.39
N MET A 195 -7.50 -3.88 10.54
CA MET A 195 -7.79 -2.47 10.39
C MET A 195 -8.39 -1.90 11.69
N PRO A 196 -7.87 -0.79 12.22
CA PRO A 196 -8.55 -0.03 13.26
C PRO A 196 -9.98 0.34 12.82
N PRO A 197 -11.01 0.13 13.67
CA PRO A 197 -12.39 0.44 13.29
C PRO A 197 -12.59 1.91 12.93
N ASP A 198 -12.05 2.82 13.74
CA ASP A 198 -12.04 4.26 13.50
C ASP A 198 -11.43 4.62 12.13
N LEU A 199 -10.28 4.05 11.78
CA LEU A 199 -9.68 4.25 10.46
C LEU A 199 -10.63 3.86 9.31
N PHE A 200 -11.28 2.70 9.44
CA PHE A 200 -12.21 2.23 8.42
C PHE A 200 -13.45 3.12 8.31
N TYR A 201 -14.10 3.41 9.44
CA TYR A 201 -15.38 4.10 9.48
C TYR A 201 -15.29 5.60 9.28
N ASP A 202 -14.21 6.21 9.76
CA ASP A 202 -14.12 7.67 9.89
C ASP A 202 -13.20 8.29 8.83
N VAL A 203 -12.34 7.48 8.19
CA VAL A 203 -11.45 7.94 7.11
C VAL A 203 -11.78 7.28 5.78
N MET A 204 -11.78 5.94 5.72
CA MET A 204 -11.88 5.23 4.45
C MET A 204 -13.29 5.24 3.86
N LEU A 205 -14.30 5.02 4.70
CA LEU A 205 -15.70 4.96 4.26
C LEU A 205 -16.23 6.33 3.77
N PRO A 206 -16.01 7.46 4.48
CA PRO A 206 -16.51 8.76 4.04
C PRO A 206 -15.77 9.31 2.81
N ALA A 207 -14.53 8.90 2.57
CA ALA A 207 -13.76 9.34 1.40
C ALA A 207 -14.25 8.70 0.07
N LYS A 208 -15.03 7.61 0.14
CA LYS A 208 -15.42 6.84 -1.04
C LYS A 208 -16.90 6.85 -1.32
N CYS A 209 -17.72 6.84 -0.28
CA CYS A 209 -19.11 7.13 -0.43
C CYS A 209 -19.21 8.62 -0.15
N ASP A 210 -19.72 9.46 -1.06
CA ASP A 210 -20.10 10.87 -0.80
C ASP A 210 -21.23 10.92 0.25
N LEU A 211 -21.02 10.25 1.37
CA LEU A 211 -21.93 10.11 2.47
C LEU A 211 -21.64 11.27 3.36
N GLN A 212 -22.71 12.03 3.56
CA GLN A 212 -22.96 12.69 4.83
C GLN A 212 -22.35 11.85 5.96
N THR A 213 -21.53 12.48 6.80
CA THR A 213 -21.11 11.91 8.09
C THR A 213 -22.33 11.33 8.81
N ARG A 214 -22.14 10.36 9.71
CA ARG A 214 -23.27 9.72 10.38
C ARG A 214 -24.18 10.74 11.07
N GLU A 215 -23.60 11.80 11.62
CA GLU A 215 -24.28 12.97 12.17
C GLU A 215 -25.10 13.69 11.10
N GLN A 216 -24.48 14.04 9.97
CA GLN A 216 -25.16 14.67 8.84
C GLN A 216 -26.27 13.79 8.26
N TYR A 217 -26.14 12.46 8.30
CA TYR A 217 -27.19 11.52 7.89
C TYR A 217 -28.35 11.51 8.90
N ILE A 218 -28.06 11.45 10.20
CA ILE A 218 -29.09 11.52 11.25
C ILE A 218 -29.84 12.86 11.17
N GLU A 219 -29.12 13.96 11.00
CA GLU A 219 -29.67 15.31 10.84
C GLU A 219 -30.47 15.45 9.54
N SER A 220 -30.01 14.88 8.42
CA SER A 220 -30.74 14.92 7.14
C SER A 220 -32.05 14.12 7.16
N GLN A 221 -32.17 13.14 8.06
CA GLN A 221 -33.40 12.40 8.34
C GLN A 221 -34.27 13.06 9.44
N GLY A 222 -33.88 14.23 9.95
CA GLY A 222 -34.62 14.97 10.99
C GLY A 222 -34.42 14.44 12.42
N GLY A 223 -33.42 13.59 12.64
CA GLY A 223 -32.98 13.14 13.96
C GLY A 223 -32.08 14.15 14.65
N ARG A 224 -31.87 13.98 15.96
CA ARG A 224 -30.84 14.69 16.73
C ARG A 224 -29.77 13.72 17.19
N VAL A 225 -28.52 14.07 16.96
CA VAL A 225 -27.34 13.33 17.44
C VAL A 225 -27.38 13.26 18.98
N LYS A 226 -27.26 12.06 19.56
CA LYS A 226 -27.16 11.86 21.02
C LYS A 226 -25.70 11.63 21.41
N GLU A 227 -25.35 11.75 22.69
CA GLU A 227 -23.98 11.47 23.18
C GLU A 227 -23.49 10.03 22.90
N GLN A 228 -24.40 9.11 22.59
CA GLN A 228 -24.06 7.74 22.17
C GLN A 228 -23.78 7.63 20.66
N ASP A 229 -23.96 8.73 19.92
CA ASP A 229 -23.78 8.81 18.47
C ASP A 229 -22.47 9.49 18.06
N SER A 230 -21.72 10.07 19.01
CA SER A 230 -20.39 10.69 18.85
C SER A 230 -19.24 9.74 19.18
#